data_AF-L8DB93-F1
#
_entry.id   AF-L8DB93-F1
#
_cell.length_a   1.000
_cell.length_b   1.000
_cell.length_c   1.000
_cell.angle_alpha   90.00
_cell.angle_beta   90.00
_cell.angle_gamma   90.00
#
_symmetry.space_group_name_H-M   'P 1'
#
loop_
_entity.id
_entity.type
_entity.pdbx_description
1 polymer ?
#
loop_
_entity_poly.entity_id
_entity_poly.type
_entity_poly.pdbx_seq_one_letter_code
_entity_poly.pdbx_strand_id
1 'polypeptide(L)'
;MVRARTVRLWLLAVAVAVAAFALIIGLVMRPGEVEDRGCLTVDSSLSELLLSRPSVGPLETSVSVAEEVAPQGAARAYAHYYVIAMQFSSMDGLMHEGVWQLGTNASGPRGGTVSVAISAAGASEFIISINGEAQSFTLWPRDGALVGPLSESVIRARTCLDAFTSTTL
;
A
#
# COMPACT_ATOMS: atom_id res chain seq x y z
N MET A 1 -2.15 12.92 -52.88
CA MET A 1 -1.33 13.45 -51.76
C MET A 1 -2.17 13.93 -50.55
N VAL A 2 -3.30 13.29 -50.22
CA VAL A 2 -4.19 13.73 -49.10
C VAL A 2 -4.04 12.86 -47.84
N ARG A 3 -3.67 11.58 -47.97
CA ARG A 3 -3.56 10.63 -46.84
C ARG A 3 -2.44 10.92 -45.83
N ALA A 4 -1.33 11.54 -46.26
CA ALA A 4 -0.17 11.75 -45.38
C ALA A 4 -0.36 12.89 -44.37
N ARG A 5 -1.21 13.90 -44.69
CA ARG A 5 -1.46 15.05 -43.79
C ARG A 5 -2.42 14.69 -42.66
N THR A 6 -3.41 13.84 -42.93
CA THR A 6 -4.37 13.38 -41.92
C THR A 6 -3.70 12.51 -40.85
N VAL A 7 -2.81 11.59 -41.25
CA VAL A 7 -2.12 10.70 -40.29
C VAL A 7 -1.22 11.47 -39.31
N ARG A 8 -0.51 12.51 -39.79
CA ARG A 8 0.31 13.37 -38.92
C ARG A 8 -0.52 14.18 -37.92
N LEU A 9 -1.69 14.67 -38.33
CA LEU A 9 -2.60 15.38 -37.44
C LEU A 9 -3.17 14.48 -36.34
N TRP A 10 -3.50 13.23 -36.67
CA TRP A 10 -3.97 12.25 -35.70
C TRP A 10 -2.90 11.87 -34.68
N LEU A 11 -1.66 11.66 -35.11
CA LEU A 11 -0.55 11.32 -34.21
C LEU A 11 -0.21 12.46 -33.24
N LEU A 12 -0.26 13.72 -33.70
CA LEU A 12 -0.06 14.90 -32.85
C LEU A 12 -1.20 15.06 -31.83
N ALA A 13 -2.45 14.85 -32.23
CA ALA A 13 -3.59 14.91 -31.32
C ALA A 13 -3.51 13.84 -30.22
N VAL A 14 -3.11 12.61 -30.58
CA VAL A 14 -2.90 11.52 -29.60
C VAL A 14 -1.74 11.84 -28.66
N ALA A 15 -0.62 12.35 -29.17
CA ALA A 15 0.52 12.70 -28.33
C ALA A 15 0.21 13.81 -27.32
N VAL A 16 -0.56 14.83 -27.73
CA VAL A 16 -1.01 15.91 -26.83
C VAL A 16 -2.02 15.40 -25.81
N ALA A 17 -2.93 14.50 -26.20
CA ALA A 17 -3.88 13.89 -25.28
C ALA A 17 -3.17 13.02 -24.22
N VAL A 18 -2.18 12.21 -24.63
CA VAL A 18 -1.39 11.38 -23.71
C VAL A 18 -0.55 12.25 -22.76
N ALA A 19 0.08 13.32 -23.27
CA ALA A 19 0.85 14.24 -22.43
C ALA A 19 -0.04 15.00 -21.43
N ALA A 20 -1.24 15.42 -21.83
CA ALA A 20 -2.21 16.06 -20.94
C ALA A 20 -2.70 15.08 -19.85
N PHE A 21 -2.93 13.81 -20.20
CA PHE A 21 -3.36 12.79 -19.24
C PHE A 21 -2.27 12.48 -18.21
N ALA A 22 -1.00 12.36 -18.64
CA ALA A 22 0.13 12.17 -17.73
C ALA A 22 0.34 13.36 -16.77
N LEU A 23 0.09 14.58 -17.25
CA LEU A 23 0.22 15.80 -16.45
C LEU A 23 -0.92 15.95 -15.44
N ILE A 24 -2.12 15.45 -15.75
CA ILE A 24 -3.26 15.38 -14.82
C ILE A 24 -2.98 14.34 -13.72
N ILE A 25 -2.46 13.16 -14.06
CA ILE A 25 -2.07 12.13 -13.06
C ILE A 25 -1.01 12.68 -12.10
N GLY A 26 -0.02 13.43 -12.61
CA GLY A 26 1.01 14.06 -11.78
C GLY A 26 0.53 15.25 -10.93
N LEU A 27 -0.60 15.87 -11.26
CA LEU A 27 -1.17 17.00 -10.49
C LEU A 27 -2.17 16.54 -9.43
N VAL A 28 -2.84 15.40 -9.64
CA VAL A 28 -3.77 14.78 -8.67
C VAL A 28 -3.02 14.06 -7.56
N MET A 29 -1.82 13.55 -7.83
CA MET A 29 -0.89 13.13 -6.76
C MET A 29 -0.13 14.32 -6.20
N ARG A 30 -0.78 15.18 -5.42
CA ARG A 30 -0.05 16.03 -4.46
C ARG A 30 0.18 15.20 -3.20
N PRO A 31 1.42 14.72 -2.94
CA PRO A 31 1.72 13.91 -1.74
C PRO A 31 1.50 14.65 -0.42
N GLY A 32 1.23 15.96 -0.43
CA GLY A 32 1.11 16.78 0.77
C GLY A 32 -0.25 16.77 1.49
N GLU A 33 -1.36 16.34 0.88
CA GLU A 33 -2.69 16.46 1.53
C GLU A 33 -3.03 15.27 2.46
N VAL A 34 -2.29 14.17 2.35
CA VAL A 34 -2.46 12.97 3.18
C VAL A 34 -1.50 12.94 4.39
N GLU A 35 -0.43 13.74 4.32
CA GLU A 35 0.56 13.89 5.39
C GLU A 35 -0.05 14.54 6.66
N ASP A 36 -1.04 15.42 6.51
CA ASP A 36 -1.72 16.12 7.62
C ASP A 36 -2.55 15.20 8.54
N ARG A 37 -2.81 13.94 8.14
CA ARG A 37 -3.48 12.92 8.99
C ARG A 37 -2.54 11.89 9.58
N GLY A 38 -1.23 12.00 9.32
CA GLY A 38 -0.25 10.99 9.74
C GLY A 38 -0.36 9.66 8.99
N CYS A 39 -0.99 9.66 7.81
CA CYS A 39 -1.07 8.50 6.94
C CYS A 39 0.25 8.34 6.17
N LEU A 40 0.81 7.14 6.16
CA LEU A 40 2.05 6.83 5.46
C LEU A 40 1.76 5.97 4.23
N THR A 41 2.36 6.28 3.09
CA THR A 41 2.27 5.37 1.93
C THR A 41 3.14 4.15 2.16
N VAL A 42 2.89 3.08 1.42
CA VAL A 42 3.71 1.87 1.45
C VAL A 42 4.41 1.69 0.10
N ASP A 43 5.71 1.41 0.15
CA ASP A 43 6.50 1.04 -1.02
C ASP A 43 5.99 -0.26 -1.66
N SER A 44 5.97 -0.29 -2.99
CA SER A 44 5.81 -1.48 -3.83
C SER A 44 6.46 -2.77 -3.29
N SER A 45 7.71 -2.72 -2.82
CA SER A 45 8.40 -3.91 -2.30
C SER A 45 7.73 -4.49 -1.05
N LEU A 46 7.20 -3.65 -0.17
CA LEU A 46 6.44 -4.12 1.00
C LEU A 46 5.06 -4.65 0.59
N SER A 47 4.41 -4.02 -0.40
CA SER A 47 3.14 -4.54 -0.91
C SER A 47 3.30 -5.90 -1.58
N GLU A 48 4.35 -6.08 -2.38
CA GLU A 48 4.73 -7.37 -2.96
C GLU A 48 5.07 -8.40 -1.87
N LEU A 49 5.78 -8.00 -0.82
CA LEU A 49 6.08 -8.88 0.30
C LEU A 49 4.78 -9.37 0.95
N LEU A 50 3.85 -8.48 1.29
CA LEU A 50 2.57 -8.85 1.93
C LEU A 50 1.78 -9.85 1.09
N LEU A 51 1.82 -9.72 -0.23
CA LEU A 51 1.12 -10.62 -1.17
C LEU A 51 1.97 -11.82 -1.64
N SER A 52 3.24 -11.93 -1.24
CA SER A 52 4.16 -13.00 -1.67
C SER A 52 3.81 -14.40 -1.16
N ARG A 53 2.90 -14.49 -0.17
CA ARG A 53 2.46 -15.74 0.45
C ARG A 53 0.95 -15.94 0.29
N PRO A 54 0.43 -16.03 -0.94
CA PRO A 54 -1.01 -16.19 -1.14
C PRO A 54 -1.49 -17.57 -0.69
N SER A 55 -2.73 -17.66 -0.23
CA SER A 55 -3.41 -18.92 0.11
C SER A 55 -4.37 -19.39 -0.99
N VAL A 56 -4.83 -18.51 -1.88
CA VAL A 56 -5.92 -18.78 -2.86
C VAL A 56 -5.58 -18.37 -4.30
N GLY A 57 -4.30 -18.44 -4.66
CA GLY A 57 -3.77 -18.07 -5.98
C GLY A 57 -3.14 -16.67 -6.02
N PRO A 58 -2.57 -16.24 -7.16
CA PRO A 58 -1.93 -14.94 -7.27
C PRO A 58 -2.87 -13.79 -6.88
N LEU A 59 -2.28 -12.79 -6.23
CA LEU A 59 -2.95 -11.57 -5.81
C LEU A 59 -2.20 -10.37 -6.40
N GLU A 60 -2.93 -9.33 -6.78
CA GLU A 60 -2.33 -8.09 -7.28
C GLU A 60 -2.68 -6.94 -6.34
N THR A 61 -1.68 -6.11 -6.02
CA THR A 61 -1.88 -4.93 -5.16
C THR A 61 -2.45 -3.77 -5.97
N SER A 62 -3.31 -2.97 -5.35
CA SER A 62 -3.83 -1.73 -5.93
C SER A 62 -3.31 -0.52 -5.17
N VAL A 63 -3.62 -0.43 -3.86
CA VAL A 63 -3.25 0.71 -3.00
C VAL A 63 -3.01 0.21 -1.59
N SER A 64 -2.00 0.78 -0.91
CA SER A 64 -1.61 0.41 0.45
C SER A 64 -1.20 1.63 1.27
N VAL A 65 -1.61 1.65 2.53
CA VAL A 65 -1.35 2.72 3.48
C VAL A 65 -0.97 2.13 4.83
N ALA A 66 -0.01 2.76 5.50
CA ALA A 66 0.47 2.41 6.81
C ALA A 66 0.18 3.52 7.84
N GLU A 67 0.04 3.11 9.08
CA GLU A 67 0.05 3.97 10.27
C GLU A 67 1.12 3.47 11.24
N GLU A 68 1.94 4.36 11.78
CA GLU A 68 2.89 3.99 12.83
C GLU A 68 2.17 3.78 14.16
N VAL A 69 2.47 2.66 14.80
CA VAL A 69 1.87 2.26 16.08
C VAL A 69 2.94 2.30 17.16
N ALA A 70 2.65 3.02 18.23
CA ALA A 70 3.47 2.95 19.43
C ALA A 70 3.34 1.55 20.05
N PRO A 71 4.44 0.79 20.20
CA PRO A 71 4.35 -0.52 20.83
C PRO A 71 3.94 -0.37 22.30
N GLN A 72 2.95 -1.18 22.70
CA GLN A 72 2.45 -1.25 24.06
C GLN A 72 3.18 -2.36 24.83
N GLY A 73 3.69 -2.05 26.03
CA GLY A 73 4.34 -3.03 26.91
C GLY A 73 5.88 -3.06 26.88
N ALA A 74 6.45 -4.03 27.61
CA ALA A 74 7.86 -4.01 28.06
C ALA A 74 8.88 -4.73 27.14
N ALA A 75 8.45 -5.40 26.06
CA ALA A 75 9.35 -6.11 25.15
C ALA A 75 9.16 -5.60 23.71
N ARG A 76 9.87 -4.53 23.35
CA ARG A 76 9.93 -4.05 21.96
C ARG A 76 10.95 -4.93 21.22
N ALA A 77 10.48 -5.97 20.55
CA ALA A 77 11.32 -6.82 19.70
C ALA A 77 11.80 -6.08 18.43
N TYR A 78 11.07 -5.03 18.05
CA TYR A 78 11.35 -4.21 16.88
C TYR A 78 11.39 -2.71 17.23
N ALA A 79 12.17 -1.94 16.48
CA ALA A 79 12.27 -0.49 16.63
C ALA A 79 10.98 0.23 16.23
N HIS A 80 10.33 -0.24 15.16
CA HIS A 80 9.11 0.35 14.61
C HIS A 80 8.02 -0.70 14.41
N TYR A 81 6.78 -0.26 14.56
CA TYR A 81 5.59 -1.06 14.28
C TYR A 81 4.61 -0.27 13.44
N TYR A 82 4.03 -0.92 12.44
CA TYR A 82 3.07 -0.32 11.54
C TYR A 82 1.83 -1.20 11.41
N VAL A 83 0.68 -0.58 11.25
CA VAL A 83 -0.53 -1.23 10.76
C VAL A 83 -0.70 -0.83 9.31
N ILE A 84 -0.83 -1.81 8.43
CA ILE A 84 -0.91 -1.62 6.99
C ILE A 84 -2.29 -2.08 6.54
N ALA A 85 -3.06 -1.17 5.96
CA ALA A 85 -4.30 -1.49 5.25
C ALA A 85 -4.02 -1.44 3.74
N MET A 86 -4.49 -2.43 2.99
CA MET A 86 -4.27 -2.51 1.54
C MET A 86 -5.48 -3.09 0.83
N GLN A 87 -5.77 -2.54 -0.35
CA GLN A 87 -6.64 -3.15 -1.34
C GLN A 87 -5.82 -4.01 -2.31
N PHE A 88 -6.31 -5.23 -2.56
CA PHE A 88 -5.73 -6.17 -3.51
C PHE A 88 -6.84 -6.89 -4.28
N SER A 89 -6.54 -7.39 -5.47
CA SER A 89 -7.46 -8.19 -6.27
C SER A 89 -7.09 -9.68 -6.25
N SER A 90 -8.09 -10.54 -6.26
CA SER A 90 -7.92 -11.97 -6.56
C SER A 90 -8.01 -12.26 -8.06
N MET A 91 -7.69 -13.49 -8.47
CA MET A 91 -7.71 -13.90 -9.89
C MET A 91 -9.05 -13.73 -10.61
N ASP A 92 -10.15 -13.71 -9.88
CA ASP A 92 -11.50 -13.44 -10.40
C ASP A 92 -11.79 -11.92 -10.56
N GLY A 93 -10.80 -11.07 -10.25
CA GLY A 93 -10.89 -9.62 -10.32
C GLY A 93 -11.66 -8.99 -9.16
N LEU A 94 -12.05 -9.76 -8.14
CA LEU A 94 -12.71 -9.21 -6.96
C LEU A 94 -11.69 -8.45 -6.11
N MET A 95 -12.10 -7.26 -5.67
CA MET A 95 -11.32 -6.41 -4.77
C MET A 95 -11.57 -6.80 -3.32
N HIS A 96 -10.49 -6.97 -2.58
CA HIS A 96 -10.48 -7.30 -1.15
C HIS A 96 -9.66 -6.28 -0.38
N GLU A 97 -9.90 -6.19 0.92
CA GLU A 97 -9.20 -5.28 1.80
C GLU A 97 -8.56 -6.04 2.96
N GLY A 98 -7.24 -6.12 2.97
CA GLY A 98 -6.47 -6.78 4.00
C GLY A 98 -5.85 -5.79 4.98
N VAL A 99 -5.67 -6.23 6.22
CA VAL A 99 -4.94 -5.48 7.25
C VAL A 99 -3.87 -6.37 7.86
N TRP A 100 -2.64 -5.85 7.93
CA TRP A 100 -1.48 -6.52 8.52
C TRP A 100 -0.78 -5.64 9.55
N GLN A 101 -0.11 -6.28 10.50
CA GLN A 101 0.89 -5.62 11.35
C GLN A 101 2.28 -5.92 10.80
N LEU A 102 3.13 -4.90 10.73
CA LEU A 102 4.57 -5.03 10.47
C LEU A 102 5.33 -4.59 11.73
N GLY A 103 6.24 -5.43 12.21
CA GLY A 103 7.33 -5.02 13.10
C GLY A 103 8.66 -5.03 12.34
N THR A 104 9.44 -3.96 12.43
CA THR A 104 10.71 -3.84 11.69
C THR A 104 11.78 -3.06 12.47
N ASN A 105 13.04 -3.39 12.22
CA ASN A 105 14.21 -2.63 12.68
C ASN A 105 14.80 -1.73 11.57
N ALA A 106 14.15 -1.66 10.40
CA ALA A 106 14.51 -0.70 9.37
C ALA A 106 14.36 0.74 9.91
N SER A 107 15.11 1.69 9.33
CA SER A 107 14.89 3.10 9.63
C SER A 107 13.44 3.47 9.30
N GLY A 108 12.79 4.28 10.16
CA GLY A 108 11.43 4.76 9.97
C GLY A 108 11.16 5.44 8.61
N PRO A 109 9.90 5.84 8.35
CA PRO A 109 9.46 6.25 7.02
C PRO A 109 10.29 7.42 6.48
N ARG A 110 10.64 7.34 5.19
CA ARG A 110 11.33 8.42 4.48
C ARG A 110 10.36 9.09 3.53
N GLY A 111 10.20 10.41 3.63
CA GLY A 111 9.30 11.17 2.76
C GLY A 111 7.83 10.73 2.86
N GLY A 112 7.37 10.28 4.03
CA GLY A 112 6.00 9.80 4.23
C GLY A 112 5.73 8.40 3.68
N THR A 113 6.76 7.64 3.28
CA THR A 113 6.64 6.27 2.79
C THR A 113 7.29 5.28 3.75
N VAL A 114 6.54 4.26 4.17
CA VAL A 114 7.07 3.05 4.80
C VAL A 114 7.67 2.19 3.71
N SER A 115 8.99 2.05 3.75
CA SER A 115 9.72 1.08 2.95
C SER A 115 10.33 0.05 3.89
N VAL A 116 10.30 -1.18 3.45
CA VAL A 116 11.06 -2.24 4.10
C VAL A 116 12.28 -2.47 3.22
N ALA A 117 13.46 -2.25 3.79
CA ALA A 117 14.70 -2.63 3.13
C ALA A 117 14.77 -4.16 3.11
N ILE A 118 14.15 -4.79 2.10
CA ILE A 118 14.29 -6.21 1.80
C ILE A 118 15.73 -6.43 1.31
N SER A 119 16.73 -6.28 2.19
CA SER A 119 18.12 -6.65 1.95
C SER A 119 19.01 -6.30 3.14
N ALA A 120 18.96 -7.15 4.15
CA ALA A 120 20.19 -7.74 4.71
C ALA A 120 19.76 -8.96 5.49
N ALA A 121 20.49 -10.07 5.35
CA ALA A 121 20.43 -11.16 6.31
C ALA A 121 20.70 -10.57 7.71
N GLY A 122 19.64 -10.26 8.47
CA GLY A 122 19.72 -9.47 9.71
C GLY A 122 18.57 -8.49 9.95
N ALA A 123 17.82 -8.05 8.94
CA ALA A 123 16.58 -7.31 9.18
C ALA A 123 15.53 -8.30 9.72
N SER A 124 15.36 -8.29 11.05
CA SER A 124 14.29 -9.01 11.70
C SER A 124 12.99 -8.28 11.36
N GLU A 125 12.12 -8.92 10.61
CA GLU A 125 10.80 -8.40 10.29
C GLU A 125 9.75 -9.43 10.69
N PHE A 126 8.60 -8.92 11.09
CA PHE A 126 7.48 -9.74 11.49
C PHE A 126 6.20 -9.19 10.93
N ILE A 127 5.48 -10.03 10.20
CA ILE A 127 4.20 -9.71 9.59
C ILE A 127 3.14 -10.60 10.21
N ILE A 128 2.02 -10.00 10.62
CA ILE A 128 0.81 -10.70 11.08
C ILE A 128 -0.38 -10.24 10.27
N SER A 129 -1.27 -11.16 9.89
CA SER A 129 -2.59 -10.84 9.38
C SER A 129 -3.56 -10.49 10.51
N ILE A 130 -4.07 -9.26 10.53
CA ILE A 130 -4.96 -8.75 11.58
C ILE A 130 -6.43 -9.10 11.26
N ASN A 131 -6.91 -8.87 10.04
CA ASN A 131 -8.31 -9.03 9.69
C ASN A 131 -8.59 -10.36 8.95
N GLY A 132 -9.87 -10.73 8.84
CA GLY A 132 -10.31 -11.98 8.22
C GLY A 132 -9.91 -12.12 6.75
N GLU A 133 -9.95 -11.03 5.98
CA GLU A 133 -9.52 -11.00 4.58
C GLU A 133 -8.02 -11.32 4.43
N ALA A 134 -7.15 -10.60 5.14
CA ALA A 134 -5.72 -10.90 5.13
C ALA A 134 -5.44 -12.35 5.56
N GLN A 135 -6.19 -12.88 6.53
CA GLN A 135 -6.05 -14.26 6.99
C GLN A 135 -6.57 -15.31 6.01
N SER A 136 -7.51 -14.95 5.14
CA SER A 136 -8.14 -15.84 4.18
C SER A 136 -7.36 -15.89 2.86
N PHE A 137 -6.72 -14.79 2.49
CA PHE A 137 -5.99 -14.63 1.22
C PHE A 137 -4.47 -14.76 1.34
N THR A 138 -3.90 -14.67 2.55
CA THR A 138 -2.43 -14.80 2.76
C THR A 138 -2.08 -15.75 3.90
N LEU A 139 -0.87 -16.32 3.84
CA LEU A 139 -0.31 -17.28 4.79
C LEU A 139 0.64 -16.62 5.82
N TRP A 140 0.22 -15.47 6.36
CA TRP A 140 0.91 -14.86 7.50
C TRP A 140 0.34 -15.39 8.83
N PRO A 141 1.16 -15.41 9.90
CA PRO A 141 0.67 -15.70 11.25
C PRO A 141 -0.52 -14.82 11.64
N ARG A 142 -1.36 -15.34 12.55
CA ARG A 142 -2.57 -14.66 13.04
C ARG A 142 -2.43 -14.16 14.47
N ASP A 143 -1.51 -14.75 15.22
CA ASP A 143 -1.32 -14.50 16.65
C ASP A 143 -0.07 -13.65 16.90
N GLY A 144 -0.10 -12.89 18.00
CA GLY A 144 1.01 -12.01 18.42
C GLY A 144 0.91 -10.57 17.94
N ALA A 145 -0.25 -10.15 17.42
CA ALA A 145 -0.47 -8.76 17.06
C ALA A 145 -0.45 -7.91 18.33
N LEU A 146 0.15 -6.72 18.24
CA LEU A 146 0.08 -5.71 19.29
C LEU A 146 -1.29 -5.04 19.32
N VAL A 147 -2.01 -5.07 18.19
CA VAL A 147 -3.31 -4.45 18.02
C VAL A 147 -4.34 -5.44 17.50
N GLY A 148 -5.59 -5.27 17.94
CA GLY A 148 -6.73 -6.03 17.43
C GLY A 148 -7.35 -5.42 16.18
N PRO A 149 -8.20 -6.17 15.46
CA PRO A 149 -8.86 -5.73 14.23
C PRO A 149 -9.80 -4.53 14.40
N LEU A 150 -10.21 -4.21 15.63
CA LEU A 150 -11.07 -3.06 15.96
C LEU A 150 -10.31 -1.94 16.71
N SER A 151 -8.98 -1.99 16.71
CA SER A 151 -8.17 -0.94 17.33
C SER A 151 -8.24 0.37 16.54
N GLU A 152 -8.03 1.49 17.24
CA GLU A 152 -7.96 2.83 16.62
C GLU A 152 -6.96 2.90 15.48
N SER A 153 -5.79 2.25 15.60
CA SER A 153 -4.77 2.22 14.55
C SER A 153 -5.19 1.42 13.32
N VAL A 154 -6.00 0.36 13.49
CA VAL A 154 -6.60 -0.32 12.33
C VAL A 154 -7.66 0.56 11.68
N ILE A 155 -8.52 1.19 12.48
CA ILE A 155 -9.57 2.07 11.96
C ILE A 155 -8.97 3.24 11.17
N ARG A 156 -7.91 3.85 11.68
CA ARG A 156 -7.26 4.98 11.03
C ARG A 156 -6.47 4.56 9.79
N ALA A 157 -5.73 3.44 9.81
CA ALA A 157 -5.10 2.91 8.59
C ALA A 157 -6.12 2.66 7.46
N ARG A 158 -7.29 2.10 7.78
CA ARG A 158 -8.40 1.90 6.82
C ARG A 158 -8.99 3.23 6.34
N THR A 159 -9.20 4.18 7.25
CA THR A 159 -9.68 5.52 6.90
C THR A 159 -8.69 6.23 5.95
N CYS A 160 -7.39 6.05 6.17
CA CYS A 160 -6.38 6.55 5.24
C CYS A 160 -6.52 5.87 3.86
N LEU A 161 -6.64 4.54 3.81
CA LEU A 161 -6.84 3.78 2.57
C LEU A 161 -8.09 4.23 1.79
N ASP A 162 -9.22 4.45 2.49
CA ASP A 162 -10.46 4.95 1.89
C ASP A 162 -10.28 6.35 1.29
N ALA A 163 -9.53 7.22 1.97
CA ALA A 163 -9.24 8.56 1.48
C ALA A 163 -8.37 8.53 0.20
N PHE A 164 -7.36 7.65 0.15
CA PHE A 164 -6.52 7.46 -1.04
C PHE A 164 -7.29 6.87 -2.22
N THR A 165 -8.17 5.91 -1.97
CA THR A 165 -8.92 5.22 -3.04
C THR A 165 -10.06 6.07 -3.59
N SER A 166 -10.68 6.91 -2.74
CA SER A 166 -11.71 7.87 -3.16
C SER A 166 -11.19 9.03 -4.00
N THR A 167 -9.88 9.33 -3.95
CA THR A 167 -9.25 10.38 -4.78
C THR A 167 -8.75 9.87 -6.13
N THR A 168 -8.75 8.55 -6.34
CA THR A 168 -8.31 7.90 -7.60
C THR A 168 -9.45 7.54 -8.57
N LEU A 169 -10.72 7.68 -8.16
CA LEU A 169 -11.91 7.48 -8.99
C LEU A 169 -12.42 8.80 -9.58
#